data_AF-A0A3M2XSE4-F1
#
_entry.id   AF-A0A3M2XSE4-F1
#
_cell.length_a   1.000
_cell.length_b   1.000
_cell.length_c   1.000
_cell.angle_alpha   90.00
_cell.angle_beta   90.00
_cell.angle_gamma   90.00
#
_symmetry.space_group_name_H-M   'P 1'
#
loop_
_entity.id
_entity.type
_entity.pdbx_description
1 polymer ?
#
loop_
_entity_poly.entity_id
_entity_poly.type
_entity_poly.pdbx_seq_one_letter_code
_entity_poly.pdbx_strand_id
1 'polypeptide(L)' 'CYQLEAIDPHGQPFSADQHQAMAMQESADVEPNTVLKVFQKGYQLNGRLLRPAMVVVSKAPSPATPSINEQA' A
#
# COMPACT_ATOMS: atom_id res chain seq x y z
N CYS A 1 -12.29 -22.85 17.64
CA CYS A 1 -11.07 -22.45 16.89
C CYS A 1 -11.32 -21.08 16.28
N TYR A 2 -10.48 -20.09 16.56
CA TYR A 2 -10.65 -18.75 16.01
C TYR A 2 -9.98 -18.70 14.63
N GLN A 3 -10.72 -18.38 13.56
CA GLN A 3 -10.16 -18.17 12.22
C GLN A 3 -9.49 -16.80 12.16
N LEU A 4 -8.23 -16.75 12.60
CA LEU A 4 -7.37 -15.58 12.45
C LEU A 4 -6.58 -15.73 11.14
N GLU A 5 -6.74 -14.78 10.23
CA GLU A 5 -6.00 -14.69 8.98
C GLU A 5 -5.03 -13.52 9.04
N ALA A 6 -3.76 -13.80 8.77
CA ALA A 6 -2.72 -12.77 8.70
C ALA A 6 -2.64 -12.22 7.28
N ILE A 7 -2.73 -10.90 7.16
CA ILE A 7 -2.61 -10.19 5.88
C ILE A 7 -1.15 -9.77 5.73
N ASP A 8 -0.46 -10.42 4.82
CA ASP A 8 0.93 -10.13 4.45
C ASP A 8 1.01 -9.80 2.96
N PRO A 9 0.76 -8.53 2.59
CA PRO A 9 0.69 -8.14 1.19
C PRO A 9 2.06 -7.80 0.63
N HIS A 10 3.14 -8.46 1.06
CA HIS A 10 4.48 -8.14 0.58
C HIS A 10 4.61 -8.44 -0.93
N GLY A 11 4.96 -7.43 -1.73
CA GLY A 11 5.06 -7.55 -3.18
C GLY A 11 3.71 -7.63 -3.93
N GLN A 12 2.60 -7.44 -3.22
CA GLN A 12 1.25 -7.37 -3.82
C GLN A 12 0.85 -5.91 -4.08
N PRO A 13 -0.10 -5.64 -4.98
CA PRO A 13 -0.67 -4.31 -5.16
C PRO A 13 -1.34 -3.80 -3.88
N PHE A 14 -1.19 -2.51 -3.61
CA PHE A 14 -1.79 -1.83 -2.48
C PHE A 14 -3.33 -1.83 -2.61
N SER A 15 -4.01 -2.08 -1.48
CA SER A 15 -5.47 -2.14 -1.39
C SER A 15 -5.90 -1.39 -0.14
N ALA A 16 -6.57 -0.25 -0.33
CA ALA A 16 -6.96 0.63 0.79
C ALA A 16 -7.95 -0.01 1.78
N ASP A 17 -8.65 -1.07 1.38
CA ASP A 17 -9.60 -1.80 2.22
C ASP A 17 -8.90 -2.59 3.34
N GLN A 18 -7.72 -3.13 3.05
CA GLN A 18 -7.00 -4.05 3.94
C GLN A 18 -5.61 -3.53 4.36
N HIS A 19 -5.09 -2.53 3.65
CA HIS A 19 -3.73 -2.01 3.80
C HIS A 19 -3.77 -0.52 4.13
N GLN A 20 -2.94 -0.12 5.08
CA GLN A 20 -2.70 1.25 5.47
C GLN A 20 -1.29 1.66 5.05
N ALA A 21 -1.20 2.53 4.05
CA ALA A 21 0.09 3.06 3.59
C ALA A 21 0.62 4.08 4.61
N MET A 22 1.70 3.72 5.32
CA MET A 22 2.39 4.61 6.27
C MET A 22 3.33 5.57 5.55
N ALA A 23 3.99 5.09 4.50
CA ALA A 23 4.93 5.87 3.71
C ALA A 23 4.91 5.40 2.25
N MET A 24 5.33 6.28 1.36
CA MET A 24 5.60 5.93 -0.02
C MET A 24 7.11 6.02 -0.24
N GLN A 25 7.70 5.00 -0.88
CA GLN A 25 9.11 4.97 -1.21
C GLN A 25 9.25 4.90 -2.73
N GLU A 26 10.13 5.73 -3.28
CA GLU A 26 10.42 5.73 -4.70
C GLU A 26 11.18 4.44 -5.05
N SER A 27 10.69 3.67 -6.01
CA SER A 27 11.35 2.46 -6.47
C SER A 27 11.13 2.29 -7.95
N ALA A 28 12.24 2.16 -8.68
CA ALA A 28 12.24 1.89 -10.13
C ALA A 28 12.13 0.39 -10.43
N ASP A 29 12.33 -0.47 -9.43
CA ASP A 29 12.30 -1.94 -9.56
C ASP A 29 10.89 -2.55 -9.52
N VAL A 30 9.89 -1.83 -9.00
CA VAL A 30 8.53 -2.35 -8.81
C VAL A 30 7.49 -1.39 -9.32
N GLU A 31 6.35 -1.92 -9.77
CA GLU A 31 5.24 -1.13 -10.28
C GLU A 31 4.74 -0.12 -9.23
N PRO A 32 4.26 1.08 -9.65
CA PRO A 32 3.64 2.03 -8.74
C PRO A 32 2.45 1.42 -8.01
N ASN A 33 2.22 1.82 -6.76
CA ASN A 33 1.17 1.27 -5.89
C ASN A 33 1.40 -0.20 -5.49
N THR A 34 2.63 -0.68 -5.48
CA THR A 34 2.98 -2.03 -4.97
C THR A 34 3.48 -1.93 -3.54
N VAL A 35 3.14 -2.90 -2.69
CA VAL A 35 3.70 -2.96 -1.33
C VAL A 35 5.17 -3.38 -1.40
N LEU A 36 6.05 -2.43 -1.07
CA LEU A 36 7.49 -2.65 -0.97
C LEU A 36 7.88 -3.35 0.33
N LYS A 37 7.23 -2.95 1.43
CA LYS A 37 7.59 -3.44 2.76
C LYS A 37 6.38 -3.46 3.69
N VAL A 38 6.26 -4.52 4.47
CA VAL A 38 5.24 -4.64 5.50
C VAL A 38 5.89 -4.31 6.84
N PHE A 39 5.51 -3.19 7.45
CA PHE A 39 5.95 -2.82 8.81
C PHE A 39 5.16 -3.58 9.87
N GLN A 40 3.86 -3.75 9.63
CA GLN A 40 2.96 -4.47 10.51
C GLN A 40 2.01 -5.33 9.68
N LYS A 41 1.98 -6.63 9.96
CA LYS A 41 1.00 -7.53 9.34
C LYS A 41 -0.41 -7.13 9.76
N GLY A 42 -1.34 -7.13 8.81
CA GLY A 42 -2.77 -6.95 9.10
C GLY A 42 -3.34 -8.24 9.67
N TYR A 43 -4.48 -8.16 10.33
CA TYR A 43 -5.18 -9.36 10.81
C TYR A 43 -6.68 -9.24 10.54
N GLN A 44 -7.26 -10.33 10.07
CA GLN A 44 -8.69 -10.55 9.96
C GLN A 44 -9.12 -11.68 10.89
N LEU A 45 -10.30 -11.53 11.51
CA LEU A 45 -10.88 -12.52 12.38
C LEU A 45 -12.29 -12.83 11.88
N ASN A 46 -12.53 -14.07 11.43
CA ASN A 46 -13.82 -14.50 10.87
C ASN A 46 -14.33 -13.56 9.75
N GLY A 47 -13.46 -13.09 8.86
CA GLY A 47 -13.80 -12.14 7.78
C GLY A 47 -14.01 -10.69 8.23
N ARG A 48 -13.84 -10.37 9.51
CA ARG A 48 -13.84 -8.98 10.00
C ARG A 48 -12.41 -8.47 10.11
N LEU A 49 -12.11 -7.34 9.47
CA LEU A 49 -10.83 -6.66 9.61
C LEU A 49 -10.64 -6.23 11.08
N LEU A 50 -9.70 -6.88 11.77
CA LEU A 50 -9.35 -6.54 13.14
C LEU A 50 -8.39 -5.36 13.15
N ARG A 51 -7.42 -5.40 12.22
CA ARG A 51 -6.53 -4.27 11.96
C ARG A 51 -5.99 -4.32 10.53
N PRO A 52 -5.81 -3.16 9.88
CA PRO A 52 -5.16 -3.09 8.57
C PRO A 52 -3.66 -3.40 8.67
N ALA A 53 -3.07 -3.86 7.57
CA ALA A 53 -1.63 -4.04 7.45
C ALA A 53 -0.94 -2.70 7.23
N MET A 54 0.06 -2.35 8.05
CA MET A 54 0.85 -1.14 7.80
C MET A 54 1.96 -1.44 6.81
N VAL A 55 1.93 -0.74 5.68
CA VAL A 55 2.81 -1.00 4.55
C VAL A 55 3.46 0.26 4.03
N VAL A 56 4.62 0.09 3.41
CA VAL A 56 5.26 1.08 2.56
C VAL A 56 4.94 0.71 1.12
N VAL A 57 4.40 1.67 0.38
CA VAL A 57 4.05 1.46 -1.03
C VAL A 57 5.12 2.07 -1.93
N SER A 58 5.36 1.46 -3.08
CA SER A 58 6.18 2.04 -4.13
C SER A 58 5.44 3.20 -4.76
N LYS A 59 6.18 4.29 -4.92
CA LYS A 59 5.80 5.39 -5.79
C LYS A 59 6.65 5.27 -7.04
N ALA A 60 6.01 5.16 -8.21
CA ALA A 60 6.76 5.39 -9.45
C ALA A 60 7.23 6.85 -9.43
N PRO A 61 8.45 7.14 -9.91
CA PRO A 61 8.81 8.52 -10.22
C PRO A 61 7.86 8.96 -11.34
N SER A 62 6.80 9.69 -10.99
CA SER A 62 5.94 10.31 -12.00
C SER A 62 6.85 11.15 -12.89
N PRO A 63 6.84 10.96 -14.23
CA PRO A 63 7.24 12.05 -15.08
C PRO A 63 6.24 13.17 -14.77
N ALA A 64 6.75 14.30 -14.31
CA ALA A 64 5.97 15.49 -14.09
C ALA A 64 5.06 15.71 -15.31
N THR A 65 3.74 15.70 -15.10
CA THR A 65 2.89 16.53 -15.94
C THR A 65 3.24 17.95 -15.51
N PRO A 66 3.93 18.77 -16.33
CA PRO A 66 4.14 20.15 -15.99
C PRO A 66 2.77 20.80 -15.89
N SER A 67 2.54 21.61 -14.86
CA SER A 67 1.44 22.56 -14.86
C SER A 67 1.47 23.37 -16.16
N ILE A 68 0.43 23.24 -16.96
CA ILE A 68 -0.09 24.26 -17.87
C ILE A 68 -1.60 24.13 -17.68
N ASN A 69 -2.29 25.01 -16.95
CA ASN A 69 -2.39 26.44 -17.13
C ASN A 69 -2.32 27.20 -15.80
N GLU A 70 -1.35 28.11 -15.73
CA GLU A 70 -1.55 29.43 -15.14
C GLU A 70 -2.17 30.36 -16.21
N GLN A 71 -2.87 31.41 -15.76
CA GLN A 71 -3.40 32.58 -16.52
C GLN A 71 -4.77 32.35 -17.21
N ALA A 72 -5.82 33.16 -17.02
CA ALA A 72 -6.05 34.41 -16.30
C ALA A 72 -7.57 34.57 -16.00
#